data_AF-A0A9W4MFB6-F1
#
_entry.id   AF-A0A9W4MFB6-F1
#
_cell.length_a   1.000
_cell.length_b   1.000
_cell.length_c   1.000
_cell.angle_alpha   90.00
_cell.angle_beta   90.00
_cell.angle_gamma   90.00
#
_symmetry.space_group_name_H-M   'P 1'
#
loop_
_entity.id
_entity.type
_entity.pdbx_description
1 polymer ?
#
loop_
_entity_poly.entity_id
_entity_poly.type
_entity_poly.pdbx_seq_one_letter_code
_entity_poly.pdbx_strand_id
1 'polypeptide(L)'
;MNTRFGFDRINDVKPDETNAPAAPISKVDAAGERHGFVSREANERLFKREAQKEATVPLSIRPPLSVANRFITYCKDRRLSYWEGLAQLMDKAGV
;
A
#
# COMPACT_ATOMS: atom_id res chain seq x y z
N MET A 1 13.11 -54.41 0.66
CA MET A 1 12.78 -53.30 -0.26
C MET A 1 13.94 -52.32 -0.18
N ASN A 2 14.82 -52.27 -1.18
CA ASN A 2 16.04 -51.45 -1.11
C ASN A 2 15.72 -50.01 -1.53
N THR A 3 15.76 -49.09 -0.58
CA THR A 3 15.53 -47.65 -0.81
C THR A 3 16.72 -47.08 -1.58
N ARG A 4 16.55 -46.87 -2.89
CA ARG A 4 17.58 -46.42 -3.85
C ARG A 4 18.06 -44.97 -3.61
N PHE A 5 17.42 -44.27 -2.69
CA PHE A 5 17.67 -42.89 -2.32
C PHE A 5 17.81 -42.89 -0.80
N GLY A 6 18.98 -42.56 -0.26
CA GLY A 6 19.36 -42.74 1.15
C GLY A 6 18.61 -41.82 2.13
N PHE A 7 17.28 -41.92 2.17
CA PHE A 7 16.39 -41.13 3.02
C PHE A 7 16.43 -41.54 4.51
N ASP A 8 17.13 -42.62 4.85
CA ASP A 8 17.29 -43.09 6.24
C ASP A 8 18.07 -42.10 7.13
N ARG A 9 18.79 -41.14 6.53
CA ARG A 9 19.62 -40.14 7.24
C ARG A 9 18.99 -38.75 7.33
N ILE A 10 17.71 -38.61 6.99
CA ILE A 10 17.07 -37.28 6.99
C ILE A 10 17.00 -36.69 8.41
N ASN A 11 16.92 -37.54 9.44
CA ASN A 11 16.93 -37.13 10.85
C ASN A 11 18.31 -36.64 11.33
N ASP A 12 19.39 -36.90 10.58
CA ASP A 12 20.75 -36.45 10.91
C ASP A 12 21.08 -35.08 10.29
N VAL A 13 20.19 -34.52 9.46
CA VAL A 13 20.36 -33.17 8.91
C VAL A 13 20.14 -32.16 10.03
N LYS A 14 21.24 -31.74 10.66
CA LYS A 14 21.26 -30.61 11.59
C LYS A 14 21.64 -29.34 10.83
N PRO A 15 21.04 -28.19 11.16
CA PRO A 15 21.52 -26.91 10.64
C PRO A 15 22.99 -26.76 11.01
N ASP A 16 23.82 -26.42 10.03
CA ASP A 16 25.24 -26.17 10.24
C ASP A 16 25.36 -24.94 11.17
N GLU A 17 25.93 -25.12 12.37
CA GLU A 17 26.12 -24.05 13.38
C GLU A 17 27.30 -23.15 13.01
N THR A 18 27.50 -22.90 11.71
CA THR A 18 28.51 -21.97 11.25
C THR A 18 28.11 -20.57 11.69
N ASN A 19 28.51 -20.21 12.90
CA ASN A 19 28.49 -18.86 13.45
C ASN A 19 29.58 -18.05 12.73
N ALA A 20 29.52 -18.00 11.40
CA ALA A 20 30.31 -17.08 10.62
C ALA A 20 29.85 -15.68 11.04
N PRO A 21 30.76 -14.76 11.42
CA PRO A 21 30.38 -13.41 11.75
C PRO A 21 29.64 -12.84 10.55
N ALA A 22 28.37 -12.48 10.74
CA ALA A 22 27.56 -11.86 9.71
C ALA A 22 28.39 -10.72 9.12
N ALA A 23 28.65 -10.79 7.81
CA ALA A 23 29.39 -9.73 7.14
C ALA A 23 28.69 -8.39 7.43
N PRO A 24 29.43 -7.31 7.69
CA PRO A 24 28.81 -6.02 7.95
C PRO A 24 27.91 -5.67 6.76
N ILE A 25 26.65 -5.39 7.05
CA ILE A 25 25.56 -5.24 6.06
C ILE A 25 25.97 -4.26 4.94
N SER A 26 26.70 -3.21 5.28
CA SER A 26 27.26 -2.24 4.32
C SER A 26 28.15 -2.85 3.23
N LYS A 27 28.88 -3.93 3.52
CA LYS A 27 29.69 -4.63 2.50
C LYS A 27 28.83 -5.48 1.57
N VAL A 28 27.70 -6.01 2.08
CA VAL A 28 26.74 -6.79 1.29
C VAL A 28 25.99 -5.86 0.33
N ASP A 29 25.54 -4.71 0.81
CA ASP A 29 24.87 -3.69 -0.01
C ASP A 29 25.80 -3.16 -1.11
N ALA A 30 27.06 -2.83 -0.77
CA ALA A 30 28.05 -2.36 -1.73
C ALA A 30 28.40 -3.42 -2.80
N ALA A 31 28.37 -4.71 -2.45
CA ALA A 31 28.55 -5.80 -3.42
C ALA A 31 27.33 -5.90 -4.34
N GLY A 32 26.12 -5.77 -3.79
CA GLY A 32 24.87 -5.72 -4.56
C GLY A 32 24.87 -4.58 -5.58
N GLU A 33 25.20 -3.37 -5.16
CA GLU A 33 25.25 -2.19 -6.04
C GLU A 33 26.22 -2.38 -7.23
N ARG A 34 27.40 -2.96 -6.98
CA ARG A 34 28.39 -3.25 -8.04
C ARG A 34 27.88 -4.23 -9.09
N HIS A 35 26.94 -5.10 -8.72
CA HIS A 35 26.31 -6.05 -9.61
C HIS A 35 24.95 -5.58 -10.14
N GLY A 36 24.62 -4.29 -9.95
CA GLY A 36 23.38 -3.68 -10.45
C GLY A 36 22.15 -4.03 -9.61
N PHE A 37 22.33 -4.52 -8.38
CA PHE A 37 21.24 -4.70 -7.44
C PHE A 37 20.82 -3.34 -6.89
N VAL A 38 19.62 -2.90 -7.25
CA VAL A 38 19.02 -1.67 -6.73
C VAL A 38 18.09 -2.06 -5.58
N SER A 39 18.30 -1.46 -4.39
CA SER A 39 17.41 -1.66 -3.25
C SER A 39 15.97 -1.26 -3.61
N ARG A 40 15.03 -2.17 -3.34
CA ARG A 40 13.59 -1.96 -3.53
C ARG A 40 12.89 -1.56 -2.24
N GLU A 41 13.65 -1.31 -1.17
CA GLU A 41 13.08 -0.80 0.07
C GLU A 41 12.35 0.51 -0.23
N ALA A 42 11.10 0.56 0.21
CA ALA A 42 10.11 1.44 -0.37
C ALA A 42 10.52 2.90 -0.19
N ASN A 43 10.74 3.58 -1.33
CA ASN A 43 10.63 5.03 -1.44
C ASN A 43 9.36 5.45 -0.67
N GLU A 44 9.49 6.35 0.29
CA GLU A 44 8.42 6.69 1.23
C GLU A 44 7.07 6.80 0.51
N ARG A 45 6.03 6.25 1.12
CA ARG A 45 4.68 6.23 0.53
C ARG A 45 4.20 7.67 0.39
N LEU A 46 4.37 8.25 -0.79
CA LEU A 46 3.88 9.59 -1.10
C LEU A 46 2.34 9.57 -1.01
N PHE A 47 1.81 10.13 0.07
CA PHE A 47 0.38 10.35 0.19
C PHE A 47 0.01 11.58 -0.66
N LYS A 48 -0.84 11.38 -1.66
CA LYS A 48 -1.27 12.44 -2.60
C LYS A 48 -1.99 13.61 -1.91
N ARG A 49 -2.51 13.42 -0.69
CA ARG A 49 -3.23 14.42 0.11
C ARG A 49 -2.84 14.29 1.57
N GLU A 50 -2.65 15.43 2.22
CA GLU A 50 -2.55 15.51 3.68
C GLU A 50 -3.82 14.92 4.30
N ALA A 51 -3.64 14.17 5.40
CA ALA A 51 -4.77 13.62 6.15
C ALA A 51 -5.69 14.78 6.57
N GLN A 52 -6.99 14.66 6.26
CA GLN A 52 -7.97 15.67 6.63
C GLN A 52 -7.98 15.81 8.16
N LYS A 53 -7.90 17.07 8.66
CA LYS A 53 -7.88 17.37 10.10
C LYS A 53 -9.21 17.08 10.80
N GLU A 54 -10.29 16.93 10.05
CA GLU A 54 -11.64 16.75 10.57
C GLU A 54 -12.08 15.28 10.55
N ALA A 55 -12.77 14.84 11.61
CA ALA A 55 -13.30 13.50 11.72
C ALA A 55 -14.32 13.23 10.60
N THR A 56 -13.99 12.30 9.70
CA THR A 56 -14.86 11.96 8.57
C THR A 56 -15.84 10.86 8.96
N VAL A 57 -17.12 11.07 8.71
CA VAL A 57 -18.17 10.05 8.88
C VAL A 57 -18.71 9.59 7.51
N PRO A 58 -19.04 8.30 7.34
CA PRO A 58 -19.59 7.82 6.08
C PRO A 58 -21.06 8.24 5.94
N LEU A 59 -21.38 8.94 4.85
CA LEU A 59 -22.76 9.25 4.45
C LEU A 59 -23.17 8.39 3.25
N SER A 60 -24.17 7.53 3.44
CA SER A 60 -24.71 6.66 2.39
C SER A 60 -26.16 7.04 2.09
N ILE A 61 -26.45 7.34 0.82
CA ILE A 61 -27.80 7.67 0.35
C ILE A 61 -28.09 6.94 -0.97
N ARG A 62 -29.38 6.73 -1.29
CA ARG A 62 -29.83 6.16 -2.57
C ARG A 62 -30.72 7.14 -3.34
N PRO A 63 -30.14 8.17 -3.96
CA PRO A 63 -30.90 9.07 -4.82
C PRO A 63 -31.31 8.38 -6.13
N PRO A 64 -32.36 8.86 -6.81
CA PRO A 64 -32.64 8.48 -8.20
C PRO A 64 -31.43 8.73 -9.10
N LEU A 65 -31.25 7.89 -10.14
CA LEU A 65 -30.11 7.97 -11.06
C LEU A 65 -29.93 9.36 -11.68
N SER A 66 -31.04 10.03 -12.03
CA SER A 66 -31.01 11.37 -12.60
C SER A 66 -30.41 12.41 -11.64
N VAL A 67 -30.73 12.32 -10.35
CA VAL A 67 -30.21 13.21 -9.30
C VAL A 67 -28.73 12.92 -9.07
N ALA A 68 -28.34 11.64 -8.99
CA ALA A 68 -26.95 11.23 -8.82
C ALA A 68 -26.06 11.76 -9.96
N ASN A 69 -26.47 11.55 -11.22
CA ASN A 69 -25.70 11.98 -12.38
C ASN A 69 -25.54 13.50 -12.44
N ARG A 70 -26.60 14.26 -12.10
CA ARG A 70 -26.54 15.72 -12.05
C ARG A 70 -25.53 16.20 -11.00
N PHE A 71 -25.52 15.58 -9.82
CA PHE A 71 -24.58 15.91 -8.76
C PHE A 71 -23.13 15.53 -9.11
N ILE A 72 -22.92 14.34 -9.68
CA ILE A 72 -21.57 13.90 -10.11
C ILE A 72 -21.01 14.85 -11.17
N THR A 73 -21.84 15.26 -12.13
CA THR A 73 -21.45 16.23 -13.17
C THR A 73 -21.06 17.57 -12.54
N TYR A 74 -21.87 18.08 -11.61
CA TYR A 74 -21.58 19.31 -10.87
C TYR A 74 -20.21 19.28 -10.19
N CYS A 75 -19.88 18.17 -9.51
CA CYS A 75 -18.61 17.98 -8.82
C CYS A 75 -17.43 17.87 -9.82
N LYS A 76 -17.61 17.13 -10.91
CA LYS A 76 -16.57 16.94 -11.94
C LYS A 76 -16.17 18.26 -12.60
N ASP A 77 -17.14 19.08 -12.98
CA ASP A 77 -16.89 20.36 -13.65
C ASP A 77 -16.12 21.34 -12.76
N ARG A 78 -16.28 21.24 -11.44
CA ARG A 78 -15.62 22.11 -10.44
C ARG A 78 -14.39 21.47 -9.79
N ARG A 79 -14.04 20.25 -10.20
CA ARG A 79 -12.96 19.44 -9.60
C ARG A 79 -13.10 19.29 -8.08
N LEU A 80 -14.33 19.14 -7.61
CA LEU A 80 -14.65 18.93 -6.20
C LEU A 80 -14.78 17.44 -5.89
N SER A 81 -14.41 17.05 -4.68
CA SER A 81 -14.87 15.80 -4.09
C SER A 81 -16.37 15.89 -3.75
N TYR A 82 -17.00 14.74 -3.53
CA TYR A 82 -18.44 14.71 -3.28
C TYR A 82 -18.85 15.46 -2.01
N TRP A 83 -18.07 15.38 -0.93
CA TRP A 83 -18.42 16.14 0.28
C TRP A 83 -18.24 17.66 0.05
N GLU A 84 -17.21 18.09 -0.70
CA GLU A 84 -17.01 19.51 -1.05
C GLU A 84 -18.14 20.03 -1.92
N GLY A 85 -18.59 19.22 -2.89
CA GLY A 85 -19.73 19.55 -3.73
C GLY A 85 -21.02 19.66 -2.93
N LEU A 86 -21.22 18.78 -1.93
CA LEU A 86 -22.37 18.83 -1.03
C LEU A 86 -22.32 20.07 -0.13
N ALA A 87 -21.19 20.33 0.54
CA ALA A 87 -20.99 21.50 1.39
C ALA A 87 -21.25 22.81 0.62
N GLN A 88 -20.70 22.93 -0.59
CA GLN A 88 -20.93 24.12 -1.42
C GLN A 88 -22.41 24.30 -1.82
N LEU A 89 -23.16 23.21 -2.01
CA LEU A 89 -24.60 23.29 -2.28
C LEU A 89 -25.39 23.69 -1.02
N MET A 90 -24.97 23.22 0.16
CA MET A 90 -25.53 23.61 1.45
C MET A 90 -25.31 25.10 1.71
N ASP A 91 -24.08 25.59 1.54
CA ASP A 91 -23.73 27.01 1.68
C ASP A 91 -24.58 27.90 0.77
N LYS A 92 -24.77 27.48 -0.50
CA LYS A 92 -25.62 28.20 -1.47
C LYS A 92 -27.10 28.17 -1.12
N ALA A 93 -27.56 27.12 -0.46
CA ALA A 93 -28.92 26.99 0.02
C ALA A 93 -29.14 27.70 1.37
N GLY A 94 -28.07 28.17 2.02
CA GLY A 94 -28.11 28.83 3.32
C GLY A 94 -28.40 27.87 4.47
N VAL A 95 -28.00 26.60 4.35
CA VAL A 95 -28.18 25.54 5.36
C VAL A 95 -26.85 25.04 5.89
#